data_AF-A0A948I3K7-F1
#
_entry.id   AF-A0A948I3K7-F1
#
_cell.length_a   1.000
_cell.length_b   1.000
_cell.length_c   1.000
_cell.angle_alpha   90.00
_cell.angle_beta   90.00
_cell.angle_gamma   90.00
#
_symmetry.space_group_name_H-M   'P 1'
#
loop_
_entity.id
_entity.type
_entity.pdbx_description
1 polymer ?
#
loop_
_entity_poly.entity_id
_entity_poly.type
_entity_poly.pdbx_seq_one_letter_code
_entity_poly.pdbx_strand_id
1 'polypeptide(L)'
;ESVVIKEGDEAPQQRETYRLPTDLTLENLQESFAAPETMSFWDLPRFIKVLEDAGFSAQRHRLYLHSLLASPFLLCAMVLIAATFSLRLTRRGGTLTVASGGLFAGFLLYFCSDLVYALGLSGRIPVELSAWTPAVVSLLLGISLLFHLEDG
;
A
#
# COMPACT_ATOMS: atom_id res chain seq x y z
N GLU A 1 7.83 -15.31 -37.64
CA GLU A 1 7.58 -13.89 -37.96
C GLU A 1 8.93 -13.24 -38.23
N SER A 2 9.19 -12.80 -39.46
CA SER A 2 10.51 -12.29 -39.87
C SER A 2 10.73 -10.88 -39.33
N VAL A 3 11.82 -10.64 -38.61
CA VAL A 3 12.15 -9.33 -38.05
C VAL A 3 12.95 -8.53 -39.09
N VAL A 4 12.51 -7.31 -39.36
CA VAL A 4 13.20 -6.38 -40.27
C VAL A 4 14.01 -5.40 -39.44
N ILE A 5 15.33 -5.42 -39.58
CA ILE A 5 16.24 -4.55 -38.83
C ILE A 5 16.81 -3.51 -39.80
N LYS A 6 16.75 -2.24 -39.40
CA LYS A 6 17.39 -1.13 -40.11
C LYS A 6 18.40 -0.49 -39.15
N GLU A 7 19.67 -0.76 -39.37
CA GLU A 7 20.77 -0.22 -38.57
C GLU A 7 21.42 0.91 -39.37
N GLY A 8 21.16 2.16 -38.98
CA GLY A 8 21.63 3.35 -39.70
C GLY A 8 21.04 3.50 -41.12
N ASP A 9 21.91 3.80 -42.09
CA ASP A 9 21.54 4.06 -43.50
C ASP A 9 21.64 2.80 -44.40
N GLU A 10 21.85 1.62 -43.80
CA GLU A 10 21.89 0.37 -44.55
C GLU A 10 20.49 -0.13 -44.96
N ALA A 11 20.43 -0.88 -46.07
CA ALA A 11 19.20 -1.47 -46.56
C ALA A 11 18.64 -2.50 -45.54
N PRO A 12 17.32 -2.50 -45.28
CA PRO A 12 16.73 -3.34 -44.26
C PRO A 12 17.00 -4.83 -44.49
N GLN A 13 17.60 -5.49 -43.49
CA GLN A 13 17.88 -6.92 -43.52
C GLN A 13 16.78 -7.69 -42.79
N GLN A 14 16.15 -8.65 -43.47
CA GLN A 14 15.24 -9.61 -42.83
C GLN A 14 16.07 -10.70 -42.13
N ARG A 15 15.85 -10.86 -40.82
CA ARG A 15 16.37 -11.98 -40.04
C ARG A 15 15.22 -12.73 -39.39
N GLU A 16 15.32 -14.06 -39.34
CA GLU A 16 14.29 -14.89 -38.69
C GLU A 16 14.30 -14.75 -37.16
N THR A 17 15.42 -14.38 -36.57
CA THR A 17 15.54 -14.16 -35.13
C THR A 17 16.58 -13.09 -34.86
N TYR A 18 16.21 -12.12 -34.02
CA TYR A 18 17.11 -11.08 -33.56
C TYR A 18 17.19 -11.13 -32.04
N ARG A 19 18.41 -11.27 -31.52
CA ARG A 19 18.67 -11.23 -30.08
C ARG A 19 19.18 -9.83 -29.75
N LEU A 20 18.34 -9.03 -29.09
CA LEU A 20 18.79 -7.75 -28.54
C LEU A 20 19.59 -8.01 -27.27
N PRO A 21 20.85 -7.55 -27.19
CA PRO A 21 21.54 -7.47 -25.92
C PRO A 21 20.84 -6.41 -25.08
N THR A 22 20.30 -6.82 -23.94
CA THR A 22 19.62 -5.94 -23.00
C THR A 22 20.10 -6.25 -21.60
N ASP A 23 20.29 -5.22 -20.78
CA ASP A 23 20.62 -5.34 -19.36
C ASP A 23 19.36 -5.50 -18.49
N LEU A 24 18.21 -5.79 -19.11
CA LEU A 24 16.95 -6.07 -18.42
C LEU A 24 17.06 -7.40 -17.66
N THR A 25 17.35 -7.31 -16.37
CA THR A 25 17.17 -8.41 -15.43
C THR A 25 15.68 -8.62 -15.15
N LEU A 26 15.32 -9.83 -14.73
CA LEU A 26 13.94 -10.17 -14.39
C LEU A 26 13.39 -9.26 -13.29
N GLU A 27 14.20 -8.91 -12.27
CA GLU A 27 13.84 -7.93 -11.25
C GLU A 27 13.64 -6.50 -11.80
N ASN A 28 14.52 -6.04 -12.71
CA ASN A 28 14.41 -4.68 -13.27
C ASN A 28 13.13 -4.50 -14.12
N LEU A 29 12.70 -5.55 -14.81
CA LEU A 29 11.41 -5.54 -15.51
C LEU A 29 10.24 -5.48 -14.53
N GLN A 30 10.30 -6.21 -13.41
CA GLN A 30 9.25 -6.20 -12.39
C GLN A 30 9.11 -4.83 -11.70
N GLU A 31 10.22 -4.11 -11.47
CA GLU A 31 10.21 -2.76 -10.88
C GLU A 31 9.89 -1.64 -11.89
N SER A 32 10.15 -1.84 -13.19
CA SER A 32 9.93 -0.81 -14.22
C SER A 32 8.46 -0.60 -14.59
N PHE A 33 7.55 -1.46 -14.12
CA PHE A 33 6.12 -1.27 -14.32
C PHE A 33 5.60 -0.13 -13.43
N ALA A 34 4.66 0.66 -13.97
CA ALA A 34 4.14 1.87 -13.32
C ALA A 34 3.74 1.60 -11.86
N ALA A 35 4.11 2.52 -10.96
CA ALA A 35 3.82 2.37 -9.53
C ALA A 35 2.30 2.18 -9.33
N PRO A 36 1.86 1.29 -8.41
CA PRO A 36 0.43 1.00 -8.20
C PRO A 36 -0.37 2.28 -7.89
N GLU A 37 0.28 3.25 -7.23
CA GLU A 37 -0.28 4.54 -6.85
C GLU A 37 -0.71 5.41 -8.05
N THR A 38 -0.17 5.14 -9.25
CA THR A 38 -0.47 5.88 -10.48
C THR A 38 -1.65 5.29 -11.25
N MET A 39 -2.17 4.12 -10.83
CA MET A 39 -3.27 3.44 -11.50
C MET A 39 -4.62 3.72 -10.82
N SER A 40 -5.67 3.73 -11.63
CA SER A 40 -7.05 3.77 -11.13
C SER A 40 -7.36 2.50 -10.32
N PHE A 41 -8.07 2.67 -9.20
CA PHE A 41 -8.54 1.57 -8.36
C PHE A 41 -9.28 0.48 -9.14
N TRP A 42 -10.05 0.87 -10.16
CA TRP A 42 -10.85 -0.05 -10.96
C TRP A 42 -10.03 -0.90 -11.94
N ASP A 43 -8.89 -0.37 -12.39
CA ASP A 43 -7.99 -1.04 -13.33
C ASP A 43 -6.99 -1.95 -12.63
N LEU A 44 -6.73 -1.71 -11.34
CA LEU A 44 -5.79 -2.48 -10.53
C LEU A 44 -6.03 -4.00 -10.55
N PRO A 45 -7.26 -4.52 -10.34
CA PRO A 45 -7.52 -5.96 -10.36
C PRO A 45 -7.22 -6.59 -11.72
N ARG A 46 -7.52 -5.86 -12.81
CA ARG A 46 -7.22 -6.33 -14.17
C ARG A 46 -5.71 -6.37 -14.40
N PHE A 47 -4.99 -5.33 -13.96
CA PHE A 47 -3.55 -5.25 -14.12
C PHE A 47 -2.81 -6.33 -13.32
N ILE A 48 -3.26 -6.61 -12.08
CA ILE A 48 -2.75 -7.72 -11.27
C ILE A 48 -2.87 -9.03 -12.05
N LYS A 49 -4.02 -9.30 -12.65
CA LYS A 49 -4.25 -10.53 -13.41
C LYS A 49 -3.33 -10.62 -14.64
N VAL A 50 -3.16 -9.53 -15.38
CA VAL A 50 -2.24 -9.48 -16.54
C VAL A 50 -0.80 -9.77 -16.13
N LEU A 51 -0.35 -9.23 -14.99
CA LEU A 51 0.99 -9.52 -14.45
C LEU A 51 1.15 -10.99 -14.05
N GLU A 52 0.16 -11.55 -13.34
CA GLU A 52 0.17 -12.96 -12.90
C GLU A 52 0.12 -13.91 -14.11
N ASP A 53 -0.72 -13.64 -15.10
CA ASP A 53 -0.84 -14.44 -16.34
C ASP A 53 0.46 -14.39 -17.18
N ALA A 54 1.19 -13.27 -17.11
CA ALA A 54 2.50 -13.12 -17.73
C ALA A 54 3.66 -13.75 -16.91
N GLY A 55 3.36 -14.35 -15.75
CA GLY A 55 4.33 -15.01 -14.89
C GLY A 55 5.13 -14.06 -13.97
N PHE A 56 4.71 -12.81 -13.84
CA PHE A 56 5.35 -11.82 -12.97
C PHE A 56 4.69 -11.75 -11.59
N SER A 57 5.47 -11.32 -10.58
CA SER A 57 4.94 -11.10 -9.23
C SER A 57 4.10 -9.82 -9.17
N ALA A 58 2.80 -9.96 -8.88
CA ALA A 58 1.89 -8.83 -8.67
C ALA A 58 1.75 -8.43 -7.18
N GLN A 59 2.67 -8.88 -6.31
CA GLN A 59 2.53 -8.74 -4.86
C GLN A 59 2.35 -7.29 -4.38
N ARG A 60 3.15 -6.34 -4.91
CA ARG A 60 3.04 -4.92 -4.58
C ARG A 60 1.67 -4.35 -4.96
N HIS A 61 1.15 -4.71 -6.13
CA HIS A 61 -0.15 -4.26 -6.63
C HIS A 61 -1.30 -4.85 -5.81
N ARG A 62 -1.20 -6.14 -5.45
CA ARG A 62 -2.19 -6.81 -4.60
C ARG A 62 -2.23 -6.21 -3.19
N LEU A 63 -1.07 -5.92 -2.61
CA LEU A 63 -0.98 -5.25 -1.30
C LEU A 63 -1.60 -3.85 -1.34
N TYR A 64 -1.31 -3.09 -2.39
CA TYR A 64 -1.91 -1.76 -2.58
C TYR A 64 -3.43 -1.84 -2.72
N LEU A 65 -3.96 -2.79 -3.51
CA LEU A 65 -5.41 -3.00 -3.65
C LEU A 65 -6.08 -3.29 -2.30
N HIS A 66 -5.53 -4.23 -1.52
CA HIS A 66 -6.09 -4.54 -0.19
C HIS A 66 -5.97 -3.35 0.78
N SER A 67 -4.91 -2.56 0.67
CA SER A 67 -4.73 -1.36 1.50
C SER A 67 -5.77 -0.29 1.16
N LEU A 68 -6.12 -0.12 -0.12
CA LEU A 68 -7.24 0.74 -0.54
C LEU A 68 -8.58 0.23 0.00
N LEU A 69 -8.82 -1.07 -0.02
CA LEU A 69 -10.04 -1.67 0.54
C LEU A 69 -10.14 -1.51 2.07
N ALA A 70 -9.01 -1.54 2.77
CA ALA A 70 -8.94 -1.33 4.23
C ALA A 70 -9.02 0.16 4.62
N SER A 71 -8.71 1.08 3.70
CA SER A 71 -8.63 2.52 3.95
C SER A 71 -9.90 3.13 4.57
N PRO A 72 -11.13 2.82 4.11
CA PRO A 72 -12.35 3.34 4.75
C PRO A 72 -12.45 2.98 6.24
N PHE A 73 -12.08 1.76 6.62
CA PHE A 73 -12.10 1.32 8.01
C PHE A 73 -11.04 2.04 8.85
N LEU A 74 -9.85 2.24 8.27
CA LEU A 74 -8.79 3.01 8.90
C LEU A 74 -9.20 4.48 9.10
N LEU A 75 -9.89 5.08 8.13
CA LEU A 75 -10.45 6.43 8.28
C LEU A 75 -11.50 6.50 9.40
N CYS A 76 -12.42 5.53 9.48
CA CYS A 76 -13.37 5.43 10.59
C CYS A 76 -12.64 5.33 11.95
N ALA A 77 -11.59 4.50 12.03
CA ALA A 77 -10.77 4.36 13.23
C ALA A 77 -10.14 5.69 13.65
N MET A 78 -9.52 6.42 12.72
CA MET A 78 -8.90 7.72 12.99
C MET A 78 -9.94 8.74 13.48
N VAL A 79 -11.14 8.75 12.92
CA VAL A 79 -12.25 9.61 13.38
C VAL A 79 -12.65 9.27 14.82
N LEU A 80 -12.80 7.99 15.18
CA LEU A 80 -13.13 7.56 16.55
C LEU A 80 -12.03 7.96 17.55
N ILE A 81 -10.77 7.78 17.18
CA ILE A 81 -9.63 8.19 18.00
C ILE A 81 -9.61 9.71 18.17
N ALA A 82 -9.82 10.48 17.10
CA ALA A 82 -9.89 11.94 17.18
C ALA A 82 -11.05 12.42 18.07
N ALA A 83 -12.23 11.79 17.95
CA ALA A 83 -13.39 12.09 18.80
C ALA A 83 -13.07 11.83 20.28
N THR A 84 -12.46 10.69 20.59
CA THR A 84 -11.97 10.34 21.94
C THR A 84 -11.09 11.44 22.53
N PHE A 85 -10.08 11.89 21.77
CA PHE A 85 -9.18 12.96 22.24
C PHE A 85 -9.91 14.30 22.39
N SER A 86 -10.83 14.64 21.49
CA SER A 86 -11.65 15.86 21.55
C SER A 86 -12.50 15.92 22.82
N LEU A 87 -13.21 14.84 23.16
CA LEU A 87 -14.02 14.76 24.38
C LEU A 87 -13.16 14.86 25.65
N ARG A 88 -11.99 14.21 25.65
CA ARG A 88 -11.07 14.18 26.80
C ARG A 88 -10.45 15.55 27.09
N LEU A 89 -10.16 16.34 26.05
CA LEU A 89 -9.57 17.68 26.15
C LEU A 89 -10.49 18.65 26.91
N THR A 90 -11.80 18.53 26.71
CA THR A 90 -12.81 19.38 27.35
C THR A 90 -12.98 19.08 28.85
N ARG A 91 -12.78 17.82 29.29
CA ARG A 91 -13.14 17.37 30.65
C ARG A 91 -12.01 17.48 31.70
N ARG A 92 -10.73 17.34 31.35
CA ARG A 92 -9.64 17.13 32.34
C ARG A 92 -8.60 18.24 32.50
N GLY A 93 -8.62 19.33 31.73
CA GLY A 93 -7.55 20.34 31.79
C GLY A 93 -6.17 19.77 31.37
N GLY A 94 -5.18 20.62 31.12
CA GLY A 94 -3.88 20.17 30.61
C GLY A 94 -3.87 19.90 29.09
N THR A 95 -4.42 20.82 28.29
CA THR A 95 -4.52 20.73 26.83
C THR A 95 -3.23 20.27 26.16
N LEU A 96 -2.07 20.73 26.63
CA LEU A 96 -0.77 20.41 26.03
C LEU A 96 -0.37 18.93 26.22
N THR A 97 -0.67 18.32 27.37
CA THR A 97 -0.29 16.92 27.64
C THR A 97 -1.20 15.94 26.89
N VAL A 98 -2.48 16.28 26.74
CA VAL A 98 -3.43 15.50 25.94
C VAL A 98 -3.11 15.64 24.45
N ALA A 99 -2.79 16.85 23.98
CA ALA A 99 -2.42 17.10 22.59
C ALA A 99 -1.12 16.38 22.20
N SER A 100 -0.07 16.44 23.05
CA SER A 100 1.18 15.71 22.79
C SER A 100 0.97 14.20 22.83
N GLY A 101 0.13 13.70 23.76
CA GLY A 101 -0.26 12.29 23.80
C GLY A 101 -1.00 11.83 22.55
N GLY A 102 -1.93 12.65 22.03
CA GLY A 102 -2.64 12.37 20.78
C GLY A 102 -1.72 12.37 19.56
N LEU A 103 -0.82 13.34 19.47
CA LEU A 103 0.20 13.38 18.42
C LEU A 103 1.10 12.14 18.46
N PHE A 104 1.56 11.76 19.65
CA PHE A 104 2.41 10.59 19.83
C PHE A 104 1.67 9.29 19.48
N ALA A 105 0.40 9.15 19.90
CA ALA A 105 -0.42 8.00 19.56
C ALA A 105 -0.67 7.91 18.05
N GLY A 106 -0.99 9.03 17.39
CA GLY A 106 -1.16 9.08 15.94
C GLY A 106 0.11 8.71 15.18
N PHE A 107 1.26 9.24 15.62
CA PHE A 107 2.57 8.87 15.08
C PHE A 107 2.85 7.38 15.25
N LEU A 108 2.60 6.82 16.44
CA LEU A 108 2.84 5.40 16.72
C LEU A 108 1.96 4.51 15.84
N LEU A 109 0.68 4.85 15.67
CA LEU A 109 -0.22 4.11 14.78
C LEU A 109 0.23 4.20 13.32
N TYR A 110 0.63 5.38 12.86
CA TYR A 110 1.17 5.56 11.51
C TYR A 110 2.43 4.70 11.31
N PHE A 111 3.40 4.80 12.23
CA PHE A 111 4.64 4.05 12.17
C PHE A 111 4.41 2.53 12.17
N CYS A 112 3.53 2.02 13.03
CA CYS A 112 3.16 0.61 13.02
C CYS A 112 2.46 0.21 11.73
N SER A 113 1.60 1.07 11.16
CA SER A 113 0.93 0.80 9.88
C SER A 113 1.94 0.66 8.74
N ASP A 114 2.90 1.59 8.67
CA ASP A 114 3.96 1.60 7.65
C ASP A 114 4.90 0.40 7.81
N LEU A 115 5.26 0.06 9.06
CA LEU A 115 6.07 -1.13 9.34
C LEU A 115 5.38 -2.41 8.87
N VAL A 116 4.09 -2.59 9.17
CA VAL A 116 3.32 -3.77 8.76
C VAL A 116 3.17 -3.83 7.24
N TYR A 117 2.98 -2.67 6.58
CA TYR A 117 2.95 -2.57 5.13
C TYR A 117 4.29 -2.97 4.49
N ALA A 118 5.41 -2.45 5.01
CA ALA A 118 6.76 -2.81 4.57
C ALA A 118 7.05 -4.32 4.75
N LEU A 119 6.62 -4.90 5.86
CA LEU A 119 6.72 -6.35 6.09
C LEU A 119 5.89 -7.14 5.07
N GLY A 120 4.71 -6.65 4.68
CA GLY A 120 3.90 -7.24 3.61
C GLY A 120 4.56 -7.16 2.24
N LEU A 121 5.23 -6.05 1.92
CA LEU A 121 6.02 -5.89 0.68
C LEU A 121 7.19 -6.87 0.63
N SER A 122 7.85 -7.12 1.77
CA SER A 122 8.97 -8.05 1.84
C SER A 122 8.59 -9.53 1.74
N GLY A 123 7.29 -9.85 1.60
CA GLY A 123 6.79 -11.23 1.50
C GLY A 123 6.90 -12.04 2.79
N ARG A 124 7.20 -11.39 3.93
CA ARG A 124 7.34 -12.05 5.23
C ARG A 124 6.01 -12.40 5.88
N ILE A 125 4.95 -11.70 5.50
CA ILE A 125 3.58 -11.91 6.00
C ILE A 125 2.60 -11.89 4.82
N PRO A 126 1.46 -12.61 4.92
CA PRO A 126 0.42 -12.60 3.90
C PRO A 126 -0.10 -11.19 3.62
N VAL A 127 -0.35 -10.91 2.33
CA VAL A 127 -0.76 -9.60 1.82
C VAL A 127 -2.05 -9.11 2.49
N GLU A 128 -3.00 -10.01 2.70
CA GLU A 128 -4.29 -9.72 3.32
C GLU A 128 -4.11 -9.26 4.76
N LEU A 129 -3.27 -9.96 5.53
CA LEU A 129 -3.01 -9.61 6.92
C LEU A 129 -2.27 -8.28 7.02
N SER A 130 -1.23 -8.07 6.20
CA SER A 130 -0.47 -6.81 6.23
C SER A 130 -1.33 -5.59 5.90
N ALA A 131 -2.22 -5.68 4.93
CA ALA A 131 -3.09 -4.56 4.56
C ALA A 131 -4.20 -4.29 5.58
N TRP A 132 -4.79 -5.33 6.19
CA TRP A 132 -5.96 -5.18 7.06
C TRP A 132 -5.62 -4.95 8.52
N THR A 133 -4.47 -5.44 8.99
CA THR A 133 -4.06 -5.35 10.41
C THR A 133 -4.11 -3.92 10.93
N PRO A 134 -3.52 -2.90 10.25
CA PRO A 134 -3.54 -1.54 10.75
C PRO A 134 -4.95 -0.98 10.91
N ALA A 135 -5.84 -1.24 9.94
CA ALA A 135 -7.21 -0.78 9.97
C ALA A 135 -8.01 -1.43 11.11
N VAL A 136 -7.94 -2.75 11.24
CA VAL A 136 -8.67 -3.50 12.28
C VAL A 136 -8.19 -3.13 13.68
N VAL A 137 -6.87 -3.11 13.90
CA VAL A 137 -6.28 -2.77 15.21
C VAL A 137 -6.64 -1.34 15.59
N SER A 138 -6.50 -0.39 14.66
CA SER A 138 -6.85 1.01 14.92
C SER A 138 -8.33 1.17 15.23
N LEU A 139 -9.21 0.46 14.51
CA LEU A 139 -10.65 0.53 14.72
C LEU A 139 -11.03 -0.01 16.11
N LEU A 140 -10.50 -1.17 16.48
CA LEU A 140 -10.71 -1.76 17.81
C LEU A 140 -10.19 -0.85 18.91
N LEU A 141 -9.02 -0.23 18.73
CA LEU A 141 -8.48 0.75 19.67
C LEU A 141 -9.37 1.98 19.79
N GLY A 142 -9.86 2.53 18.67
CA GLY A 142 -10.78 3.67 18.67
C GLY A 142 -12.08 3.37 19.41
N ILE A 143 -12.68 2.20 19.16
CA ILE A 143 -13.90 1.74 19.86
C ILE A 143 -13.62 1.54 21.35
N SER A 144 -12.53 0.86 21.70
CA SER A 144 -12.16 0.60 23.10
C SER A 144 -11.94 1.89 23.89
N LEU A 145 -11.30 2.87 23.27
CA LEU A 145 -11.05 4.18 23.88
C LEU A 145 -12.36 4.97 24.07
N LEU A 146 -13.28 4.89 23.10
CA LEU A 146 -14.57 5.55 23.19
C LEU A 146 -15.43 4.97 24.32
N PHE A 147 -15.56 3.64 24.40
CA PHE A 147 -16.30 2.98 25.48
C PHE A 147 -15.69 3.23 26.85
N HIS A 148 -14.35 3.20 26.97
CA HIS A 148 -13.69 3.52 28.23
C HIS A 148 -13.94 4.97 28.71
N LEU A 149 -14.23 5.89 27.79
CA LEU A 149 -14.60 7.27 28.13
C LEU A 149 -16.09 7.41 28.49
N GLU A 150 -16.95 6.59 27.92
CA GLU A 150 -18.39 6.57 28.24
C GLU A 150 -18.64 5.99 29.64
N ASP A 151 -17.95 4.91 30.00
CA ASP A 151 -18.11 4.23 31.29
C ASP A 151 -17.36 4.92 32.46
N GLY A 152 -16.56 5.97 32.20
CA GLY A 152 -15.60 6.54 33.16
C GLY A 152 -15.62 8.05 33.42
#